data_AF-A0A380NAD9-F1
#
_entry.id   AF-A0A380NAD9-F1
#
_cell.length_a   1.000
_cell.length_b   1.000
_cell.length_c   1.000
_cell.angle_alpha   90.00
_cell.angle_beta   90.00
_cell.angle_gamma   90.00
#
_symmetry.space_group_name_H-M   'P 1'
#
loop_
_entity.id
_entity.type
_entity.pdbx_description
1 polymer ?
#
loop_
_entity_poly.entity_id
_entity_poly.type
_entity_poly.pdbx_seq_one_letter_code
_entity_poly.pdbx_strand_id
1 'polypeptide(L)'
;MAGIRGVRWLPGGRVLGIVGVVLALLAGAGWLAKPVWQPWWYAATLCGGHLSGRELAELLPAERLQGAKDTFGTGSGPLRCGVDESDGRHFVLDVRAEMDTGEPLGPLDMEFTVPRDLRFAYPRSVPGFYGKFGPVILQECPKLGPDSEGRARRLVTKVYTHGVESDPSPESLRTAVRIANGANVETGCGADALPLPERVEPVRGVSLAGARGTMCGWLAGTRLPDSPSGERWQVVAPTDEHASITHCSLIDSGSGLPAVNLTGWYGDWTDKPFERLVSSNLQVPEGRSARDALLGQDFGRAAARCAGESANFLATSYTRNHTGSALPMSDVRGLLGAFARDQAARRGCTDLRLPGPTVHPDWDQE
;
A
#
# COMPACT_ATOMS: atom_id res chain seq x y z
N MET A 1 67.41 -49.11 -35.42
CA MET A 1 66.66 -49.89 -34.41
C MET A 1 66.87 -49.23 -33.05
N ALA A 2 65.91 -48.48 -32.54
CA ALA A 2 65.83 -48.06 -31.14
C ALA A 2 64.35 -47.77 -30.82
N GLY A 3 63.82 -48.46 -29.81
CA GLY A 3 62.39 -48.66 -29.59
C GLY A 3 61.64 -47.44 -29.03
N ILE A 4 60.43 -47.25 -29.56
CA ILE A 4 59.40 -46.36 -29.02
C ILE A 4 58.82 -47.04 -27.78
N ARG A 5 59.11 -46.52 -26.58
CA ARG A 5 58.47 -46.92 -25.32
C ARG A 5 57.11 -46.22 -25.21
N GLY A 6 56.04 -46.99 -25.41
CA GLY A 6 54.68 -46.57 -25.13
C GLY A 6 54.46 -46.38 -23.63
N VAL A 7 54.23 -45.15 -23.20
CA VAL A 7 53.73 -44.85 -21.85
C VAL A 7 52.23 -45.15 -21.84
N ARG A 8 51.87 -46.32 -21.33
CA ARG A 8 50.48 -46.64 -20.97
C ARG A 8 50.11 -45.81 -19.74
N TRP A 9 49.44 -44.68 -19.96
CA TRP A 9 48.82 -43.89 -18.92
C TRP A 9 47.38 -44.37 -18.73
N LEU A 10 47.14 -45.22 -17.74
CA LEU A 10 45.81 -45.42 -17.17
C LEU A 10 45.96 -45.62 -15.65
N PRO A 11 45.49 -44.65 -14.87
CA PRO A 11 44.71 -45.00 -13.69
C PRO A 11 43.45 -44.09 -13.62
N GLY A 12 42.62 -44.11 -14.66
CA GLY A 12 41.51 -43.15 -14.78
C GLY A 12 40.21 -43.52 -14.06
N GLY A 13 39.91 -44.83 -13.88
CA GLY A 13 38.55 -45.25 -13.51
C GLY A 13 38.12 -44.96 -12.07
N ARG A 14 39.01 -45.17 -11.09
CA ARG A 14 38.68 -44.96 -9.66
C ARG A 14 38.65 -43.48 -9.27
N VAL A 15 39.54 -42.68 -9.84
CA VAL A 15 39.55 -41.22 -9.61
C VAL A 15 38.33 -40.58 -10.25
N LEU A 16 37.97 -40.96 -11.48
CA LEU A 16 36.72 -40.50 -12.11
C LEU A 16 35.48 -40.94 -11.34
N GLY A 17 35.45 -42.17 -10.82
CA GLY A 17 34.35 -42.67 -9.97
C GLY A 17 34.20 -41.90 -8.67
N ILE A 18 35.31 -41.59 -7.98
CA ILE A 18 35.30 -40.79 -6.74
C ILE A 18 34.85 -39.36 -7.03
N VAL A 19 35.38 -38.73 -8.09
CA VAL A 19 34.96 -37.38 -8.50
C VAL A 19 33.47 -37.34 -8.83
N GLY A 20 32.95 -38.34 -9.54
CA GLY A 20 31.52 -38.45 -9.85
C GLY A 20 30.64 -38.57 -8.60
N VAL A 21 31.03 -39.38 -7.62
CA VAL A 21 30.29 -39.53 -6.34
C VAL A 21 30.35 -38.24 -5.53
N VAL A 22 31.50 -37.58 -5.44
CA VAL A 22 31.62 -36.29 -4.73
C VAL A 22 30.75 -35.22 -5.41
N LEU A 23 30.74 -35.12 -6.74
CA LEU A 23 29.88 -34.20 -7.47
C LEU A 23 28.39 -34.51 -7.25
N ALA A 24 27.99 -35.79 -7.24
CA ALA A 24 26.62 -36.19 -6.98
C ALA A 24 26.18 -35.87 -5.53
N LEU A 25 27.07 -36.07 -4.56
CA LEU A 25 26.84 -35.72 -3.16
C LEU A 25 26.76 -34.20 -2.97
N LEU A 26 27.63 -33.43 -3.62
CA LEU A 26 27.60 -31.97 -3.58
C LEU A 26 26.34 -31.41 -4.26
N ALA A 27 25.95 -31.97 -5.41
CA ALA A 27 24.71 -31.62 -6.08
C ALA A 27 23.48 -31.98 -5.22
N GLY A 28 23.47 -33.16 -4.59
CA GLY A 28 22.41 -33.59 -3.68
C GLY A 28 22.32 -32.74 -2.42
N ALA A 29 23.46 -32.42 -1.81
CA ALA A 29 23.53 -31.54 -0.64
C ALA A 29 23.11 -30.11 -0.98
N GLY A 30 23.56 -29.57 -2.12
CA GLY A 30 23.15 -28.25 -2.62
C GLY A 30 21.66 -28.19 -2.94
N TRP A 31 21.10 -29.28 -3.47
CA TRP A 31 19.68 -29.43 -3.75
C TRP A 31 18.82 -29.47 -2.48
N LEU A 32 19.30 -30.15 -1.43
CA LEU A 32 18.62 -30.22 -0.12
C LEU A 32 18.75 -28.91 0.67
N ALA A 33 19.90 -28.23 0.58
CA ALA A 33 20.13 -26.94 1.22
C ALA A 33 19.43 -25.77 0.53
N LYS A 34 18.75 -26.00 -0.60
CA LYS A 34 18.10 -24.98 -1.43
C LYS A 34 17.25 -23.98 -0.62
N PRO A 35 16.37 -24.40 0.30
CA PRO A 35 15.58 -23.44 1.10
C PRO A 35 16.43 -22.49 1.95
N VAL A 36 17.62 -22.91 2.38
CA VAL A 36 18.49 -22.14 3.28
C VAL A 36 19.30 -21.08 2.54
N TRP A 37 19.63 -21.26 1.26
CA TRP A 37 20.37 -20.24 0.49
C TRP A 37 19.50 -19.48 -0.50
N GLN A 38 18.29 -19.98 -0.79
CA GLN A 38 17.35 -19.39 -1.74
C GLN A 38 17.06 -17.91 -1.51
N PRO A 39 16.77 -17.45 -0.27
CA PRO A 39 16.50 -16.03 -0.03
C PRO A 39 17.65 -15.11 -0.46
N TRP A 40 18.90 -15.50 -0.19
CA TRP A 40 20.08 -14.72 -0.58
C TRP A 40 20.33 -14.75 -2.08
N TRP A 41 20.09 -15.88 -2.73
CA TRP A 41 20.20 -15.97 -4.18
C TRP A 41 19.14 -15.11 -4.86
N TYR A 42 17.86 -15.22 -4.47
CA TYR A 42 16.80 -14.36 -4.98
C TYR A 42 17.07 -12.88 -4.70
N ALA A 43 17.60 -12.55 -3.52
CA ALA A 43 17.95 -11.18 -3.21
C ALA A 43 19.01 -10.59 -4.17
N ALA A 44 19.95 -11.41 -4.61
CA ALA A 44 21.02 -10.99 -5.51
C ALA A 44 20.62 -11.01 -6.99
N THR A 45 19.66 -11.86 -7.39
CA THR A 45 19.33 -12.09 -8.81
C THR A 45 18.00 -11.51 -9.25
N LEU A 46 17.05 -11.30 -8.34
CA LEU A 46 15.72 -10.75 -8.64
C LEU A 46 15.60 -9.27 -8.28
N CYS A 47 14.67 -8.59 -8.93
CA CYS A 47 14.37 -7.17 -8.73
C CYS A 47 15.60 -6.28 -8.86
N GLY A 48 16.48 -6.58 -9.82
CA GLY A 48 17.73 -5.83 -10.03
C GLY A 48 18.71 -5.89 -8.85
N GLY A 49 18.55 -6.84 -7.92
CA GLY A 49 19.39 -6.95 -6.73
C GLY A 49 19.02 -5.99 -5.59
N HIS A 50 17.83 -5.38 -5.64
CA HIS A 50 17.38 -4.43 -4.61
C HIS A 50 16.80 -5.10 -3.35
N LEU A 51 16.57 -6.41 -3.39
CA LEU A 51 16.04 -7.18 -2.27
C LEU A 51 17.13 -7.50 -1.23
N SER A 52 16.71 -7.85 -0.02
CA SER A 52 17.59 -8.26 1.07
C SER A 52 17.38 -9.73 1.40
N GLY A 53 18.45 -10.53 1.35
CA GLY A 53 18.37 -11.97 1.64
C GLY A 53 17.84 -12.25 3.05
N ARG A 54 18.15 -11.37 4.01
CA ARG A 54 17.64 -11.46 5.39
C ARG A 54 16.15 -11.17 5.48
N GLU A 55 15.66 -10.14 4.79
CA GLU A 55 14.22 -9.81 4.79
C GLU A 55 13.43 -10.91 4.08
N LEU A 56 13.93 -11.40 2.95
CA LEU A 56 13.33 -12.53 2.24
C LEU A 56 13.35 -13.83 3.06
N ALA A 57 14.36 -14.09 3.89
CA ALA A 57 14.40 -15.28 4.71
C ALA A 57 13.30 -15.32 5.78
N GLU A 58 12.83 -14.15 6.22
CA GLU A 58 11.72 -14.01 7.16
C GLU A 58 10.35 -14.00 6.45
N LEU A 59 10.28 -13.45 5.23
CA LEU A 59 9.04 -13.33 4.46
C LEU A 59 8.67 -14.61 3.69
N LEU A 60 9.66 -15.35 3.21
CA LEU A 60 9.45 -16.53 2.38
C LEU A 60 9.30 -17.78 3.27
N PRO A 61 8.37 -18.69 2.95
CA PRO A 61 8.24 -19.94 3.67
C PRO A 61 9.50 -20.80 3.50
N ALA A 62 9.75 -21.67 4.48
CA ALA A 62 10.87 -22.61 4.49
C ALA A 62 10.68 -23.81 3.53
N GLU A 63 10.19 -23.53 2.32
CA GLU A 63 9.87 -24.50 1.29
C GLU A 63 10.69 -24.26 0.02
N ARG A 64 10.64 -25.21 -0.91
CA ARG A 64 11.32 -25.05 -2.20
C ARG A 64 10.50 -24.12 -3.08
N LEU A 65 11.06 -22.96 -3.37
CA LEU A 65 10.43 -21.98 -4.26
C LEU A 65 11.03 -21.96 -5.66
N GLN A 66 10.38 -21.25 -6.58
CA GLN A 66 10.87 -20.97 -7.92
C GLN A 66 10.90 -19.45 -8.15
N GLY A 67 11.98 -18.94 -8.77
CA GLY A 67 12.00 -17.53 -9.17
C GLY A 67 11.00 -17.29 -10.31
N ALA A 68 10.22 -16.22 -10.20
CA ALA A 68 9.25 -15.82 -11.22
C ALA A 68 9.89 -14.88 -12.26
N LYS A 69 9.06 -14.32 -13.14
CA LYS A 69 9.47 -13.34 -14.17
C LYS A 69 10.04 -12.08 -13.51
N ASP A 70 11.21 -11.64 -13.99
CA ASP A 70 11.84 -10.38 -13.60
C ASP A 70 11.98 -9.44 -14.80
N THR A 71 11.62 -8.18 -14.64
CA THR A 71 11.78 -7.10 -15.63
C THR A 71 12.61 -5.92 -15.12
N PHE A 72 13.12 -5.96 -13.89
CA PHE A 72 14.07 -4.97 -13.40
C PHE A 72 15.38 -5.03 -14.20
N GLY A 73 15.99 -3.87 -14.42
CA GLY A 73 17.20 -3.69 -15.22
C GLY A 73 17.01 -3.83 -16.74
N THR A 74 15.77 -4.06 -17.22
CA THR A 74 15.51 -4.23 -18.66
C THR A 74 15.24 -2.92 -19.39
N GLY A 75 14.95 -1.83 -18.66
CA GLY A 75 14.73 -0.50 -19.22
C GLY A 75 13.43 -0.34 -20.01
N SER A 76 12.50 -1.30 -19.94
CA SER A 76 11.23 -1.25 -20.68
C SER A 76 10.04 -1.70 -19.85
N GLY A 77 9.04 -0.81 -19.72
CA GLY A 77 7.72 -1.11 -19.16
C GLY A 77 7.66 -1.17 -17.63
N PRO A 78 6.58 -1.73 -17.07
CA PRO A 78 6.43 -1.94 -15.63
C PRO A 78 7.53 -2.83 -15.05
N LEU A 79 8.07 -2.45 -13.90
CA LEU A 79 9.06 -3.22 -13.17
C LEU A 79 8.35 -4.29 -12.34
N ARG A 80 8.65 -5.55 -12.60
CA ARG A 80 8.01 -6.71 -11.98
C ARG A 80 9.05 -7.72 -11.61
N CYS A 81 8.89 -8.33 -10.46
CA CYS A 81 9.69 -9.46 -10.03
C CYS A 81 8.89 -10.26 -9.01
N GLY A 82 9.23 -11.53 -8.82
CA GLY A 82 8.50 -12.35 -7.88
C GLY A 82 9.12 -13.70 -7.62
N VAL A 83 8.53 -14.41 -6.68
CA VAL A 83 8.89 -15.77 -6.30
C VAL A 83 7.59 -16.57 -6.26
N ASP A 84 7.56 -17.69 -6.97
CA ASP A 84 6.44 -18.61 -7.05
C ASP A 84 6.64 -19.81 -6.11
N GLU A 85 5.52 -20.39 -5.70
CA GLU A 85 5.48 -21.73 -5.13
C GLU A 85 6.02 -22.75 -6.15
N SER A 86 6.38 -23.94 -5.65
CA SER A 86 6.90 -25.02 -6.52
C SER A 86 5.93 -25.48 -7.60
N ASP A 87 4.63 -25.17 -7.47
CA ASP A 87 3.61 -25.52 -8.46
C ASP A 87 3.54 -24.53 -9.64
N GLY A 88 4.22 -23.37 -9.54
CA GLY A 88 4.30 -22.34 -10.57
C GLY A 88 2.97 -21.64 -10.86
N ARG A 89 1.95 -21.81 -10.02
CA ARG A 89 0.61 -21.19 -10.19
C ARG A 89 0.30 -20.18 -9.10
N HIS A 90 0.89 -20.35 -7.93
CA HIS A 90 0.74 -19.44 -6.80
C HIS A 90 2.05 -18.67 -6.60
N PHE A 91 1.94 -17.35 -6.45
CA PHE A 91 3.09 -16.53 -6.05
C PHE A 91 3.22 -16.60 -4.53
N VAL A 92 4.45 -16.54 -4.01
CA VAL A 92 4.75 -16.23 -2.60
C VAL A 92 5.09 -14.76 -2.43
N LEU A 93 5.77 -14.18 -3.42
CA LEU A 93 6.13 -12.78 -3.48
C LEU A 93 5.82 -12.24 -4.88
N ASP A 94 5.02 -11.18 -5.00
CA ASP A 94 4.79 -10.45 -6.24
C ASP A 94 5.09 -8.97 -6.00
N VAL A 95 6.07 -8.45 -6.73
CA VAL A 95 6.54 -7.07 -6.62
C VAL A 95 6.22 -6.37 -7.93
N ARG A 96 5.59 -5.20 -7.84
CA ARG A 96 5.28 -4.35 -8.99
C ARG A 96 5.62 -2.91 -8.68
N ALA A 97 6.37 -2.27 -9.57
CA ALA A 97 6.56 -0.83 -9.57
C ALA A 97 6.24 -0.28 -10.96
N GLU A 98 5.30 0.65 -11.02
CA GLU A 98 4.84 1.22 -12.29
C GLU A 98 4.46 2.69 -12.13
N MET A 99 4.60 3.43 -13.23
CA MET A 99 4.18 4.82 -13.28
C MET A 99 2.65 4.90 -13.33
N ASP A 100 2.07 5.74 -12.50
CA ASP A 100 0.67 6.13 -12.62
C ASP A 100 0.49 6.94 -13.91
N THR A 101 -0.33 6.41 -14.81
CA THR A 101 -0.66 7.02 -16.09
C THR A 101 -1.91 7.91 -16.01
N GLY A 102 -2.55 7.97 -14.82
CA GLY A 102 -3.84 8.61 -14.61
C GLY A 102 -5.02 7.83 -15.20
N GLU A 103 -4.80 6.58 -15.63
CA GLU A 103 -5.89 5.69 -15.99
C GLU A 103 -6.77 5.41 -14.76
N PRO A 104 -8.11 5.35 -14.92
CA PRO A 104 -9.00 4.99 -13.81
C PRO A 104 -8.58 3.65 -13.20
N LEU A 105 -8.52 3.58 -11.86
CA LEU A 105 -7.93 2.48 -11.06
C LEU A 105 -6.41 2.35 -11.20
N GLY A 106 -5.89 2.43 -12.43
CA GLY A 106 -4.46 2.43 -12.74
C GLY A 106 -3.70 1.35 -11.96
N PRO A 107 -2.53 1.67 -11.39
CA PRO A 107 -1.75 0.72 -10.60
C PRO A 107 -2.39 0.31 -9.27
N LEU A 108 -3.48 0.95 -8.83
CA LEU A 108 -4.08 0.69 -7.51
C LEU A 108 -5.39 -0.09 -7.62
N ASP A 109 -5.66 -0.68 -8.78
CA ASP A 109 -6.88 -1.41 -9.10
C ASP A 109 -7.19 -2.54 -8.11
N MET A 110 -6.21 -3.35 -7.77
CA MET A 110 -6.35 -4.47 -6.84
C MET A 110 -6.46 -4.00 -5.39
N GLU A 111 -5.85 -2.86 -5.04
CA GLU A 111 -5.95 -2.31 -3.69
C GLU A 111 -7.35 -1.76 -3.42
N PHE A 112 -7.94 -1.14 -4.44
CA PHE A 112 -9.13 -0.32 -4.29
C PHE A 112 -10.23 -0.69 -5.28
N THR A 113 -10.76 -1.92 -5.16
CA THR A 113 -12.09 -2.18 -5.71
C THR A 113 -13.15 -1.33 -5.03
N VAL A 114 -13.02 -1.12 -3.70
CA VAL A 114 -13.78 -0.20 -2.87
C VAL A 114 -12.84 0.49 -1.86
N PRO A 115 -13.05 1.78 -1.52
CA PRO A 115 -12.38 2.46 -0.41
C PRO A 115 -12.61 1.67 0.88
N ARG A 116 -11.58 1.62 1.71
CA ARG A 116 -11.54 0.82 2.93
C ARG A 116 -10.70 1.53 3.96
N ASP A 117 -10.84 1.12 5.22
CA ASP A 117 -9.93 1.54 6.27
C ASP A 117 -8.52 1.03 5.96
N LEU A 118 -7.60 1.99 5.77
CA LEU A 118 -6.21 1.71 5.50
C LEU A 118 -5.43 1.54 6.80
N ARG A 119 -4.42 0.67 6.76
CA ARG A 119 -3.48 0.52 7.87
C ARG A 119 -2.25 1.38 7.60
N PHE A 120 -2.04 2.40 8.41
CA PHE A 120 -0.86 3.27 8.31
C PHE A 120 0.28 2.70 9.15
N ALA A 121 0.98 1.73 8.56
CA ALA A 121 2.06 0.98 9.20
C ALA A 121 3.44 1.65 9.06
N TYR A 122 3.56 2.59 8.13
CA TYR A 122 4.79 3.29 7.83
C TYR A 122 5.04 4.49 8.76
N PRO A 123 6.32 4.88 8.97
CA PRO A 123 6.66 6.22 9.45
C PRO A 123 6.06 7.31 8.56
N ARG A 124 5.70 8.45 9.16
CA ARG A 124 5.09 9.59 8.45
C ARG A 124 5.88 10.07 7.23
N SER A 125 7.20 9.86 7.22
CA SER A 125 8.09 10.23 6.11
C SER A 125 7.99 9.31 4.89
N VAL A 126 7.35 8.16 5.00
CA VAL A 126 7.15 7.23 3.88
C VAL A 126 5.71 7.39 3.38
N PRO A 127 5.49 7.83 2.12
CA PRO A 127 4.17 8.07 1.57
C PRO A 127 3.49 6.76 1.14
N GLY A 128 3.22 5.90 2.12
CA GLY A 128 2.69 4.57 1.90
C GLY A 128 1.65 4.16 2.93
N PHE A 129 0.97 3.06 2.62
CA PHE A 129 0.01 2.41 3.50
C PHE A 129 0.14 0.89 3.35
N TYR A 130 -0.46 0.16 4.28
CA TYR A 130 -0.60 -1.29 4.18
C TYR A 130 -2.02 -1.61 3.72
N GLY A 131 -2.11 -2.11 2.49
CA GLY A 131 -3.35 -2.42 1.79
C GLY A 131 -3.88 -3.81 2.11
N LYS A 132 -4.73 -4.34 1.23
CA LYS A 132 -5.32 -5.69 1.41
C LYS A 132 -4.28 -6.78 1.21
N PHE A 133 -3.37 -6.57 0.26
CA PHE A 133 -2.46 -7.59 -0.23
C PHE A 133 -1.01 -7.37 0.22
N GLY A 134 -0.74 -6.26 0.92
CA GLY A 134 0.59 -5.93 1.42
C GLY A 134 0.86 -4.43 1.41
N PRO A 135 2.12 -4.04 1.62
CA PRO A 135 2.53 -2.64 1.57
C PRO A 135 2.47 -2.02 0.18
N VAL A 136 2.08 -0.74 0.16
CA VAL A 136 1.97 0.10 -1.03
C VAL A 136 2.63 1.45 -0.75
N ILE A 137 3.43 1.93 -1.69
CA ILE A 137 4.12 3.23 -1.63
C ILE A 137 3.80 4.04 -2.87
N LEU A 138 3.44 5.31 -2.69
CA LEU A 138 3.14 6.26 -3.76
C LEU A 138 4.13 7.42 -3.67
N GLN A 139 5.09 7.51 -4.58
CA GLN A 139 6.06 8.60 -4.65
C GLN A 139 5.74 9.54 -5.80
N GLU A 140 5.78 10.85 -5.57
CA GLU A 140 5.77 11.82 -6.67
C GLU A 140 7.13 11.82 -7.40
N CYS A 141 7.11 12.03 -8.71
CA CYS A 141 8.28 11.97 -9.58
C CYS A 141 8.65 13.35 -10.14
N PRO A 142 9.33 14.20 -9.34
CA PRO A 142 9.57 15.59 -9.72
C PRO A 142 10.47 15.75 -10.95
N LYS A 143 11.40 14.81 -11.21
CA LYS A 143 12.29 14.90 -12.38
C LYS A 143 11.59 14.61 -13.71
N LEU A 144 10.46 13.91 -13.67
CA LEU A 144 9.69 13.61 -14.88
C LEU A 144 8.74 14.75 -15.27
N GLY A 145 8.62 15.78 -14.43
CA GLY A 145 7.69 16.89 -14.61
C GLY A 145 6.23 16.44 -14.63
N PRO A 146 5.31 17.36 -14.92
CA PRO A 146 3.92 17.01 -15.11
C PRO A 146 3.72 16.16 -16.37
N ASP A 147 2.62 15.41 -16.43
CA ASP A 147 2.19 14.74 -17.66
C ASP A 147 1.51 15.69 -18.65
N SER A 148 0.97 15.16 -19.75
CA SER A 148 0.30 15.95 -20.79
C SER A 148 -0.97 16.65 -20.31
N GLU A 149 -1.54 16.23 -19.18
CA GLU A 149 -2.72 16.83 -18.56
C GLU A 149 -2.35 17.77 -17.41
N GLY A 150 -1.06 18.00 -17.18
CA GLY A 150 -0.55 18.87 -16.12
C GLY A 150 -0.44 18.20 -14.76
N ARG A 151 -0.66 16.88 -14.67
CA ARG A 151 -0.72 16.13 -13.41
C ARG A 151 0.66 15.74 -12.92
N ALA A 152 0.83 15.62 -11.61
CA ALA A 152 2.05 15.09 -11.03
C ALA A 152 2.19 13.60 -11.38
N ARG A 153 3.31 13.23 -12.01
CA ARG A 153 3.63 11.82 -12.26
C ARG A 153 3.96 11.12 -10.95
N ARG A 154 3.41 9.93 -10.72
CA ARG A 154 3.65 9.15 -9.51
C ARG A 154 4.21 7.78 -9.84
N LEU A 155 5.12 7.30 -9.02
CA LEU A 155 5.60 5.92 -9.01
C LEU A 155 4.83 5.17 -7.93
N VAL A 156 4.14 4.11 -8.31
CA VAL A 156 3.40 3.24 -7.41
C VAL A 156 4.14 1.92 -7.26
N THR A 157 4.56 1.63 -6.04
CA THR A 157 5.25 0.38 -5.68
C THR A 157 4.34 -0.47 -4.80
N LYS A 158 4.19 -1.73 -5.16
CA LYS A 158 3.34 -2.73 -4.48
C LYS A 158 4.19 -3.96 -4.21
N VAL A 159 4.12 -4.49 -3.00
CA VAL A 159 4.75 -5.75 -2.63
C VAL A 159 3.69 -6.63 -1.99
N TYR A 160 3.43 -7.78 -2.62
CA TYR A 160 2.43 -8.73 -2.18
C TYR A 160 3.08 -10.01 -1.73
N THR A 161 2.72 -10.47 -0.53
CA THR A 161 3.16 -11.75 0.00
C THR A 161 1.95 -12.65 0.18
N HIS A 162 1.90 -13.77 -0.55
CA HIS A 162 0.81 -14.73 -0.39
C HIS A 162 1.03 -15.58 0.85
N GLY A 163 -0.01 -15.77 1.66
CA GLY A 163 -0.03 -16.76 2.73
C GLY A 163 0.70 -16.42 4.03
N VAL A 164 1.31 -15.24 4.19
CA VAL A 164 2.14 -14.95 5.39
C VAL A 164 1.75 -13.67 6.16
N GLU A 165 1.22 -12.61 5.52
CA GLU A 165 0.98 -11.36 6.25
C GLU A 165 -0.50 -10.94 6.28
N SER A 166 -1.23 -11.39 7.31
CA SER A 166 -2.46 -10.71 7.75
C SER A 166 -2.17 -9.35 8.40
N ASP A 167 -0.93 -9.17 8.89
CA ASP A 167 -0.46 -8.00 9.61
C ASP A 167 0.86 -7.47 9.02
N PRO A 168 1.08 -6.14 9.01
CA PRO A 168 2.34 -5.55 8.58
C PRO A 168 3.48 -6.07 9.45
N SER A 169 4.60 -6.37 8.81
CA SER A 169 5.87 -6.66 9.47
C SER A 169 6.94 -5.61 9.13
N PRO A 170 7.96 -5.41 9.98
CA PRO A 170 9.11 -4.60 9.61
C PRO A 170 9.80 -5.08 8.31
N GLU A 171 9.80 -6.38 8.04
CA GLU A 171 10.44 -7.02 6.90
C GLU A 171 9.73 -6.68 5.58
N SER A 172 8.40 -6.73 5.53
CA SER A 172 7.64 -6.37 4.34
C SER A 172 7.69 -4.89 4.06
N LEU A 173 7.58 -4.06 5.10
CA LEU A 173 7.70 -2.60 4.97
C LEU A 173 9.09 -2.20 4.44
N ARG A 174 10.17 -2.80 4.95
CA ARG A 174 11.54 -2.57 4.45
C ARG A 174 11.71 -3.04 3.02
N THR A 175 11.18 -4.22 2.69
CA THR A 175 11.22 -4.77 1.32
C THR A 175 10.58 -3.79 0.34
N ALA A 176 9.37 -3.30 0.64
CA ALA A 176 8.69 -2.31 -0.18
C ALA A 176 9.48 -1.00 -0.34
N VAL A 177 10.08 -0.48 0.73
CA VAL A 177 10.91 0.74 0.66
C VAL A 177 12.16 0.52 -0.21
N ARG A 178 12.83 -0.64 -0.11
CA ARG A 178 13.99 -0.96 -0.96
C ARG A 178 13.62 -1.00 -2.44
N ILE A 179 12.53 -1.70 -2.75
CA ILE A 179 12.02 -1.77 -4.11
C ILE A 179 11.63 -0.39 -4.62
N ALA A 180 10.91 0.41 -3.83
CA ALA A 180 10.50 1.75 -4.22
C ALA A 180 11.71 2.64 -4.52
N ASN A 181 12.75 2.58 -3.69
CA ASN A 181 14.02 3.29 -3.92
C ASN A 181 14.75 2.79 -5.18
N GLY A 182 14.78 1.48 -5.44
CA GLY A 182 15.36 0.91 -6.65
C GLY A 182 14.61 1.34 -7.92
N ALA A 183 13.28 1.20 -7.89
CA ALA A 183 12.40 1.62 -8.96
C ALA A 183 12.48 3.12 -9.23
N ASN A 184 12.59 3.97 -8.19
CA ASN A 184 12.81 5.41 -8.33
C ASN A 184 14.08 5.73 -9.12
N VAL A 185 15.18 5.01 -8.87
CA VAL A 185 16.44 5.17 -9.61
C VAL A 185 16.29 4.69 -11.05
N GLU A 186 15.73 3.49 -11.26
CA GLU A 186 15.62 2.88 -12.58
C GLU A 186 14.67 3.65 -13.51
N THR A 187 13.56 4.15 -12.98
CA THR A 187 12.58 4.95 -13.74
C THR A 187 13.00 6.41 -13.92
N GLY A 188 14.04 6.87 -13.20
CA GLY A 188 14.43 8.28 -13.18
C GLY A 188 13.38 9.19 -12.53
N CYS A 189 12.48 8.64 -11.71
CA CYS A 189 11.38 9.35 -11.04
C CYS A 189 11.88 10.60 -10.29
N GLY A 190 13.03 10.48 -9.61
CA GLY A 190 13.71 11.60 -8.95
C GLY A 190 13.12 11.99 -7.60
N ALA A 191 12.33 11.12 -6.99
CA ALA A 191 11.90 11.25 -5.61
C ALA A 191 13.11 11.13 -4.65
N ASP A 192 13.00 11.72 -3.47
CA ASP A 192 13.97 11.50 -2.41
C ASP A 192 13.99 10.04 -1.96
N ALA A 193 15.17 9.57 -1.55
CA ALA A 193 15.32 8.21 -1.05
C ALA A 193 14.54 8.05 0.26
N LEU A 194 13.67 7.05 0.30
CA LEU A 194 12.83 6.76 1.46
C LEU A 194 13.65 6.05 2.54
N PRO A 195 13.46 6.41 3.83
CA PRO A 195 14.14 5.76 4.94
C PRO A 195 13.58 4.35 5.16
N LEU A 196 14.47 3.40 5.48
CA LEU A 196 14.06 2.03 5.81
C LEU A 196 13.40 2.00 7.20
N PRO A 197 12.15 1.50 7.33
CA PRO A 197 11.48 1.40 8.62
C PRO A 197 12.12 0.32 9.48
N GLU A 198 12.41 0.63 10.74
CA GLU A 198 12.93 -0.35 11.71
C GLU A 198 11.81 -1.17 12.38
N ARG A 199 10.59 -0.63 12.36
CA ARG A 199 9.41 -1.21 13.00
C ARG A 199 8.15 -0.83 12.24
N VAL A 200 7.07 -1.53 12.56
CA VAL A 200 5.71 -1.07 12.26
C VAL A 200 5.40 0.10 13.19
N GLU A 201 4.97 1.24 12.64
CA GLU A 201 4.59 2.37 13.48
C GLU A 201 3.26 2.08 14.20
N PRO A 202 3.21 2.23 15.54
CA PRO A 202 1.99 2.02 16.29
C PRO A 202 1.01 3.16 16.06
N VAL A 203 -0.28 2.83 16.06
CA VAL A 203 -1.36 3.83 16.09
C VAL A 203 -1.32 4.54 17.44
N ARG A 204 -0.95 5.83 17.44
CA ARG A 204 -0.92 6.66 18.66
C ARG A 204 -1.98 7.74 18.62
N GLY A 205 -2.89 7.68 19.59
CA GLY A 205 -3.83 8.77 19.89
C GLY A 205 -3.12 9.91 20.62
N VAL A 206 -3.39 11.14 20.20
CA VAL A 206 -3.00 12.36 20.90
C VAL A 206 -4.23 13.14 21.35
N SER A 207 -4.06 14.08 22.28
CA SER A 207 -5.14 14.99 22.63
C SER A 207 -5.48 15.93 21.46
N LEU A 208 -6.68 16.53 21.48
CA LEU A 208 -7.07 17.57 20.50
C LEU A 208 -6.04 18.70 20.40
N ALA A 209 -5.47 19.13 21.53
CA ALA A 209 -4.43 20.15 21.54
C ALA A 209 -3.13 19.66 20.88
N GLY A 210 -2.75 18.41 21.12
CA GLY A 210 -1.58 17.78 20.50
C GLY A 210 -1.73 17.58 18.98
N ALA A 211 -2.95 17.49 18.47
CA ALA A 211 -3.22 17.35 17.04
C ALA A 211 -2.99 18.64 16.22
N ARG A 212 -2.86 19.82 16.84
CA ARG A 212 -2.74 21.11 16.14
C ARG A 212 -1.64 21.16 15.08
N GLY A 213 -0.53 20.47 15.30
CA GLY A 213 0.61 20.40 14.38
C GLY A 213 0.56 19.26 13.36
N THR A 214 -0.59 18.62 13.17
CA THR A 214 -0.76 17.50 12.23
C THR A 214 -1.82 17.84 11.17
N MET A 215 -2.01 16.95 10.19
CA MET A 215 -3.09 17.04 9.20
C MET A 215 -4.50 17.05 9.83
N CYS A 216 -4.61 16.60 11.09
CA CYS A 216 -5.84 16.64 11.89
C CYS A 216 -6.01 17.95 12.69
N GLY A 217 -5.12 18.93 12.52
CA GLY A 217 -5.09 20.13 13.36
C GLY A 217 -6.38 20.95 13.36
N TRP A 218 -7.19 20.83 12.30
CA TRP A 218 -8.51 21.46 12.18
C TRP A 218 -9.50 21.02 13.28
N LEU A 219 -9.33 19.82 13.84
CA LEU A 219 -10.14 19.32 14.96
C LEU A 219 -9.99 20.19 16.22
N ALA A 220 -8.84 20.83 16.41
CA ALA A 220 -8.58 21.65 17.60
C ALA A 220 -9.34 22.99 17.59
N GLY A 221 -9.86 23.41 16.43
CA GLY A 221 -10.67 24.63 16.25
C GLY A 221 -12.14 24.34 15.91
N THR A 222 -12.52 23.07 15.81
CA THR A 222 -13.86 22.66 15.41
C THR A 222 -14.70 22.29 16.63
N ARG A 223 -15.98 22.66 16.63
CA ARG A 223 -16.93 22.17 17.63
C ARG A 223 -17.20 20.70 17.38
N LEU A 224 -16.76 19.85 18.29
CA LEU A 224 -16.98 18.40 18.22
C LEU A 224 -18.31 18.02 18.87
N PRO A 225 -18.95 16.94 18.40
CA PRO A 225 -20.06 16.33 19.12
C PRO A 225 -19.59 15.77 20.47
N ASP A 226 -20.55 15.50 21.36
CA ASP A 226 -20.27 14.74 22.57
C ASP A 226 -19.79 13.33 22.20
N SER A 227 -18.86 12.79 22.98
CA SER A 227 -18.39 11.43 22.73
C SER A 227 -19.45 10.41 23.13
N PRO A 228 -19.52 9.24 22.44
CA PRO A 228 -20.47 8.19 22.77
C PRO A 228 -20.40 7.73 24.23
N SER A 229 -19.21 7.73 24.84
CA SER A 229 -19.03 7.35 26.24
C SER A 229 -19.12 8.52 27.24
N GLY A 230 -19.16 9.77 26.76
CA GLY A 230 -19.02 10.98 27.58
C GLY A 230 -17.58 11.34 27.96
N GLU A 231 -16.60 10.50 27.61
CA GLU A 231 -15.18 10.75 27.84
C GLU A 231 -14.53 11.69 26.81
N ARG A 232 -13.25 12.01 26.98
CA ARG A 232 -12.56 12.93 26.08
C ARG A 232 -12.27 12.31 24.72
N TRP A 233 -12.22 13.15 23.69
CA TRP A 233 -11.72 12.75 22.38
C TRP A 233 -10.19 12.61 22.35
N GLN A 234 -9.74 11.57 21.64
CA GLN A 234 -8.37 11.45 21.15
C GLN A 234 -8.36 11.53 19.62
N VAL A 235 -7.21 11.91 19.07
CA VAL A 235 -7.00 12.07 17.63
C VAL A 235 -5.87 11.18 17.17
N VAL A 236 -6.09 10.43 16.11
CA VAL A 236 -5.05 9.68 15.40
C VAL A 236 -4.79 10.37 14.07
N ALA A 237 -3.51 10.64 13.82
CA ALA A 237 -3.01 11.46 12.71
C ALA A 237 -1.77 10.79 12.08
N PRO A 238 -1.93 9.64 11.38
CA PRO A 238 -0.81 8.75 11.10
C PRO A 238 -0.07 9.09 9.81
N THR A 239 -0.64 9.93 8.94
CA THR A 239 -0.05 10.29 7.65
C THR A 239 0.81 11.56 7.76
N ASP A 240 1.40 12.00 6.67
CA ASP A 240 1.86 13.38 6.56
C ASP A 240 0.77 14.29 5.99
N GLU A 241 0.93 15.61 6.10
CA GLU A 241 0.02 16.58 5.49
C GLU A 241 0.08 16.57 3.97
N HIS A 242 1.19 16.13 3.35
CA HIS A 242 1.36 16.02 1.89
C HIS A 242 1.12 14.61 1.34
N ALA A 243 0.70 13.65 2.17
CA ALA A 243 0.47 12.28 1.71
C ALA A 243 -0.63 12.20 0.63
N SER A 244 -0.46 11.29 -0.34
CA SER A 244 -1.43 10.98 -1.40
C SER A 244 -2.75 10.42 -0.85
N ILE A 245 -2.69 9.83 0.35
CA ILE A 245 -3.86 9.50 1.15
C ILE A 245 -3.62 10.07 2.55
N THR A 246 -4.50 10.98 2.97
CA THR A 246 -4.51 11.55 4.32
C THR A 246 -5.50 10.79 5.19
N HIS A 247 -5.21 10.67 6.47
CA HIS A 247 -6.10 10.03 7.42
C HIS A 247 -6.17 10.79 8.74
N CYS A 248 -7.37 10.89 9.27
CA CYS A 248 -7.66 11.45 10.57
C CYS A 248 -8.74 10.61 11.25
N SER A 249 -8.51 10.17 12.48
CA SER A 249 -9.52 9.45 13.26
C SER A 249 -9.79 10.14 14.57
N LEU A 250 -11.07 10.23 14.93
CA LEU A 250 -11.53 10.71 16.22
C LEU A 250 -11.91 9.50 17.08
N ILE A 251 -11.11 9.24 18.11
CA ILE A 251 -11.23 8.07 18.99
C ILE A 251 -11.91 8.49 20.28
N ASP A 252 -12.96 7.76 20.66
CA ASP A 252 -13.58 7.91 21.97
C ASP A 252 -12.69 7.26 23.04
N SER A 253 -12.13 8.04 23.98
CA SER A 253 -11.15 7.50 24.93
C SER A 253 -11.75 6.51 25.92
N GLY A 254 -13.05 6.55 26.16
CA GLY A 254 -13.73 5.61 27.07
C GLY A 254 -13.81 4.20 26.49
N SER A 255 -14.12 4.08 25.19
CA SER A 255 -14.17 2.79 24.49
C SER A 255 -12.85 2.38 23.83
N GLY A 256 -11.99 3.34 23.52
CA GLY A 256 -10.79 3.15 22.71
C GLY A 256 -11.08 2.88 21.22
N LEU A 257 -12.32 3.09 20.78
CA LEU A 257 -12.77 2.81 19.41
C LEU A 257 -12.89 4.10 18.58
N PRO A 258 -12.66 4.02 17.26
CA PRO A 258 -12.91 5.14 16.36
C PRO A 258 -14.40 5.44 16.27
N ALA A 259 -14.78 6.68 16.58
CA ALA A 259 -16.15 7.15 16.36
C ALA A 259 -16.33 7.66 14.92
N VAL A 260 -15.29 8.23 14.33
CA VAL A 260 -15.25 8.57 12.90
C VAL A 260 -13.84 8.46 12.35
N ASN A 261 -13.69 7.86 11.18
CA ASN A 261 -12.49 7.92 10.35
C ASN A 261 -12.73 8.86 9.18
N LEU A 262 -11.77 9.72 8.90
CA LEU A 262 -11.79 10.71 7.82
C LEU A 262 -10.57 10.47 6.96
N THR A 263 -10.78 10.28 5.66
CA THR A 263 -9.68 10.09 4.72
C THR A 263 -9.83 10.98 3.49
N GLY A 264 -8.72 11.51 2.99
CA GLY A 264 -8.65 12.30 1.77
C GLY A 264 -7.71 11.65 0.79
N TRP A 265 -8.17 11.39 -0.43
CA TRP A 265 -7.48 10.63 -1.46
C TRP A 265 -7.28 11.53 -2.68
N TYR A 266 -6.04 11.65 -3.16
CA TYR A 266 -5.66 12.62 -4.18
C TYR A 266 -5.10 11.95 -5.44
N GLY A 267 -5.80 12.15 -6.56
CA GLY A 267 -5.47 11.61 -7.89
C GLY A 267 -6.68 10.97 -8.58
N ASP A 268 -6.64 10.89 -9.90
CA ASP A 268 -7.75 10.37 -10.73
C ASP A 268 -8.02 8.87 -10.50
N TRP A 269 -7.02 8.12 -10.02
CA TRP A 269 -7.14 6.73 -9.60
C TRP A 269 -8.18 6.51 -8.49
N THR A 270 -8.60 7.59 -7.79
CA THR A 270 -9.58 7.55 -6.70
C THR A 270 -11.04 7.51 -7.17
N ASP A 271 -11.34 7.90 -8.42
CA ASP A 271 -12.72 8.08 -8.85
C ASP A 271 -13.52 6.78 -8.93
N LYS A 272 -12.94 5.74 -9.55
CA LYS A 272 -13.61 4.45 -9.69
C LYS A 272 -13.85 3.72 -8.37
N PRO A 273 -12.89 3.66 -7.43
CA PRO A 273 -13.15 3.14 -6.09
C PRO A 273 -14.34 3.83 -5.43
N PHE A 274 -14.37 5.17 -5.41
CA PHE A 274 -15.45 5.91 -4.75
C PHE A 274 -16.79 5.82 -5.48
N GLU A 275 -16.80 5.76 -6.81
CA GLU A 275 -18.00 5.45 -7.60
C GLU A 275 -18.57 4.09 -7.19
N ARG A 276 -17.72 3.06 -7.09
CA ARG A 276 -18.11 1.71 -6.65
C ARG A 276 -18.61 1.68 -5.21
N LEU A 277 -17.95 2.38 -4.30
CA LEU A 277 -18.39 2.52 -2.90
C LEU A 277 -19.85 2.96 -2.85
N VAL A 278 -20.15 4.06 -3.54
CA VAL A 278 -21.49 4.63 -3.55
C VAL A 278 -22.47 3.68 -4.23
N SER A 279 -22.15 3.15 -5.41
CA SER A 279 -23.09 2.28 -6.14
C SER A 279 -23.38 0.96 -5.41
N SER A 280 -22.41 0.42 -4.68
CA SER A 280 -22.54 -0.86 -3.98
C SER A 280 -23.17 -0.75 -2.60
N ASN A 281 -23.14 0.43 -1.97
CA ASN A 281 -23.65 0.59 -0.61
C ASN A 281 -24.88 1.48 -0.54
N LEU A 282 -25.18 2.32 -1.54
CA LEU A 282 -26.32 3.23 -1.51
C LEU A 282 -27.29 3.02 -2.66
N GLN A 283 -28.57 3.13 -2.33
CA GLN A 283 -29.62 3.36 -3.32
C GLN A 283 -29.50 4.80 -3.83
N VAL A 284 -28.82 4.99 -4.95
CA VAL A 284 -28.64 6.32 -5.57
C VAL A 284 -29.99 6.81 -6.10
N PRO A 285 -30.52 7.95 -5.60
CA PRO A 285 -31.82 8.46 -6.06
C PRO A 285 -31.83 8.82 -7.54
N GLU A 286 -33.02 8.82 -8.14
CA GLU A 286 -33.22 9.32 -9.49
C GLU A 286 -32.70 10.77 -9.63
N GLY A 287 -31.99 11.05 -10.71
CA GLY A 287 -31.36 12.36 -10.96
C GLY A 287 -30.04 12.59 -10.21
N ARG A 288 -29.53 11.61 -9.45
CA ARG A 288 -28.20 11.63 -8.83
C ARG A 288 -27.28 10.60 -9.46
N SER A 289 -25.98 10.79 -9.26
CA SER A 289 -24.94 9.88 -9.75
C SER A 289 -24.12 9.31 -8.59
N ALA A 290 -23.58 8.10 -8.80
CA ALA A 290 -22.57 7.53 -7.90
C ALA A 290 -21.27 8.36 -7.81
N ARG A 291 -21.12 9.41 -8.64
CA ARG A 291 -20.03 10.40 -8.59
C ARG A 291 -20.32 11.62 -7.73
N ASP A 292 -21.53 11.71 -7.19
CA ASP A 292 -21.93 12.84 -6.35
C ASP A 292 -21.39 12.71 -4.92
N ALA A 293 -21.34 13.86 -4.25
CA ALA A 293 -21.19 13.91 -2.80
C ALA A 293 -22.51 13.50 -2.14
N LEU A 294 -22.50 12.38 -1.42
CA LEU A 294 -23.67 11.73 -0.84
C LEU A 294 -23.38 11.24 0.58
N LEU A 295 -24.44 11.09 1.38
CA LEU A 295 -24.40 10.59 2.75
C LEU A 295 -25.18 9.28 2.83
N GLY A 296 -24.53 8.22 3.32
CA GLY A 296 -25.13 6.93 3.66
C GLY A 296 -25.47 6.81 5.14
N GLN A 297 -25.88 5.62 5.56
CA GLN A 297 -26.22 5.36 6.97
C GLN A 297 -25.00 5.40 7.91
N ASP A 298 -23.81 5.05 7.40
CA ASP A 298 -22.57 4.90 8.15
C ASP A 298 -21.35 5.54 7.47
N PHE A 299 -21.52 6.14 6.29
CA PHE A 299 -20.45 6.85 5.60
C PHE A 299 -20.92 8.12 4.90
N GLY A 300 -19.98 9.00 4.58
CA GLY A 300 -20.22 10.20 3.80
C GLY A 300 -19.09 10.46 2.81
N ARG A 301 -19.44 10.92 1.61
CA ARG A 301 -18.47 11.29 0.58
C ARG A 301 -18.54 12.78 0.26
N ALA A 302 -17.38 13.40 0.14
CA ALA A 302 -17.17 14.69 -0.51
C ALA A 302 -16.15 14.55 -1.64
N ALA A 303 -16.10 15.52 -2.54
CA ALA A 303 -15.17 15.52 -3.67
C ALA A 303 -14.69 16.94 -4.00
N ALA A 304 -13.49 17.08 -4.55
CA ALA A 304 -12.91 18.33 -5.04
C ALA A 304 -12.01 18.05 -6.25
N ARG A 305 -11.40 19.09 -6.83
CA ARG A 305 -10.29 18.95 -7.77
C ARG A 305 -9.02 19.62 -7.23
N CYS A 306 -7.91 18.89 -7.15
CA CYS A 306 -6.65 19.40 -6.64
C CYS A 306 -5.59 19.30 -7.74
N ALA A 307 -4.94 20.42 -8.08
CA ALA A 307 -3.95 20.45 -9.17
C ALA A 307 -4.45 19.83 -10.50
N GLY A 308 -5.74 20.01 -10.81
CA GLY A 308 -6.36 19.44 -12.02
C GLY A 308 -6.82 17.99 -11.92
N GLU A 309 -6.52 17.30 -10.81
CA GLU A 309 -6.87 15.90 -10.56
C GLU A 309 -8.07 15.78 -9.62
N SER A 310 -8.77 14.65 -9.69
CA SER A 310 -9.83 14.33 -8.74
C SER A 310 -9.28 14.15 -7.32
N ALA A 311 -10.02 14.65 -6.34
CA ALA A 311 -9.80 14.38 -4.93
C ALA A 311 -11.11 13.93 -4.28
N ASN A 312 -11.05 12.82 -3.54
CA ASN A 312 -12.21 12.24 -2.88
C ASN A 312 -11.97 12.20 -1.36
N PHE A 313 -12.98 12.61 -0.60
CA PHE A 313 -12.95 12.59 0.86
C PHE A 313 -14.03 11.64 1.37
N LEU A 314 -13.66 10.80 2.33
CA LEU A 314 -14.54 9.82 2.95
C LEU A 314 -14.60 10.07 4.45
N ALA A 315 -15.81 10.05 5.01
CA ALA A 315 -16.03 9.83 6.42
C ALA A 315 -16.68 8.45 6.60
N THR A 316 -16.20 7.64 7.52
CA THR A 316 -16.87 6.42 7.97
C THR A 316 -17.09 6.46 9.47
N SER A 317 -18.24 6.01 9.93
CA SER A 317 -18.60 5.91 11.34
C SER A 317 -19.32 4.60 11.56
N TYR A 318 -18.68 3.69 12.29
CA TYR A 318 -19.23 2.37 12.58
C TYR A 318 -19.21 2.12 14.08
N THR A 319 -20.29 1.54 14.59
CA THR A 319 -20.26 0.88 15.90
C THR A 319 -19.41 -0.39 15.86
N ARG A 320 -18.99 -0.89 17.03
CA ARG A 320 -18.14 -2.10 17.15
C ARG A 320 -18.68 -3.32 16.40
N ASN A 321 -20.01 -3.45 16.31
CA ASN A 321 -20.68 -4.58 15.66
C ASN A 321 -21.13 -4.27 14.23
N HIS A 322 -20.78 -3.11 13.68
CA HIS A 322 -21.21 -2.63 12.37
C HIS A 322 -22.73 -2.63 12.16
N THR A 323 -23.51 -2.52 13.24
CA THR A 323 -24.99 -2.51 13.19
C THR A 323 -25.56 -1.09 13.03
N GLY A 324 -24.72 -0.11 12.69
CA GLY A 324 -25.07 1.29 12.58
C GLY A 324 -23.90 2.22 12.89
N SER A 325 -24.15 3.52 12.78
CA SER A 325 -23.15 4.58 12.97
C SER A 325 -22.85 4.87 14.44
N ALA A 326 -21.57 5.13 14.76
CA ALA A 326 -21.15 5.50 16.11
C ALA A 326 -21.51 6.96 16.47
N LEU A 327 -21.70 7.80 15.45
CA LEU A 327 -22.15 9.19 15.60
C LEU A 327 -23.41 9.44 14.76
N PRO A 328 -24.29 10.38 15.14
CA PRO A 328 -25.34 10.84 14.26
C PRO A 328 -24.77 11.30 12.91
N MET A 329 -25.38 10.90 11.79
CA MET A 329 -24.87 11.27 10.47
C MET A 329 -24.89 12.78 10.20
N SER A 330 -25.67 13.56 10.95
CA SER A 330 -25.58 15.02 10.98
C SER A 330 -24.21 15.52 11.45
N ASP A 331 -23.63 14.86 12.45
CA ASP A 331 -22.33 15.20 13.03
C ASP A 331 -21.21 14.69 12.12
N VAL A 332 -21.34 13.46 11.59
CA VAL A 332 -20.41 12.91 10.59
C VAL A 332 -20.33 13.83 9.37
N ARG A 333 -21.47 14.32 8.86
CA ARG A 333 -21.51 15.31 7.77
C ARG A 333 -20.80 16.60 8.14
N GLY A 334 -21.00 17.10 9.36
CA GLY A 334 -20.32 18.29 9.87
C GLY A 334 -18.80 18.13 9.89
N LEU A 335 -18.33 17.01 10.44
CA LEU A 335 -16.91 16.66 10.53
C LEU A 335 -16.28 16.43 9.14
N LEU A 336 -16.96 15.71 8.25
CA LEU A 336 -16.55 15.56 6.85
C LEU A 336 -16.41 16.91 6.14
N GLY A 337 -17.40 17.79 6.33
CA GLY A 337 -17.37 19.12 5.74
C GLY A 337 -16.24 19.99 6.29
N ALA A 338 -15.88 19.87 7.56
CA ALA A 338 -14.75 20.58 8.14
C ALA A 338 -13.40 20.02 7.64
N PHE A 339 -13.25 18.69 7.65
CA PHE A 339 -12.08 17.99 7.12
C PHE A 339 -11.83 18.32 5.64
N ALA A 340 -12.84 18.15 4.78
CA ALA A 340 -12.69 18.35 3.34
C ALA A 340 -12.37 19.82 3.00
N ARG A 341 -12.90 20.80 3.76
CA ARG A 341 -12.54 22.22 3.59
C ARG A 341 -11.09 22.51 4.00
N ASP A 342 -10.65 22.00 5.14
CA ASP A 342 -9.25 22.18 5.59
C ASP A 342 -8.28 21.56 4.59
N GLN A 343 -8.51 20.30 4.20
CA GLN A 343 -7.66 19.60 3.25
C GLN A 343 -7.66 20.23 1.85
N ALA A 344 -8.83 20.66 1.37
CA ALA A 344 -8.94 21.37 0.09
C ALA A 344 -8.18 22.71 0.14
N ALA A 345 -8.29 23.47 1.23
CA ALA A 345 -7.57 24.73 1.38
C ALA A 345 -6.04 24.55 1.39
N ARG A 346 -5.54 23.56 2.15
CA ARG A 346 -4.09 23.25 2.21
C ARG A 346 -3.49 22.89 0.86
N ARG A 347 -4.26 22.25 0.00
CA ARG A 347 -3.84 21.76 -1.31
C ARG A 347 -4.27 22.66 -2.49
N GLY A 348 -4.90 23.80 -2.20
CA GLY A 348 -5.39 24.71 -3.25
C GLY A 348 -6.42 24.07 -4.17
N CYS A 349 -7.28 23.21 -3.65
CA CYS A 349 -8.29 22.51 -4.45
C CYS A 349 -9.47 23.41 -4.81
N THR A 350 -10.08 23.16 -5.96
CA THR A 350 -11.29 23.82 -6.47
C THR A 350 -12.48 22.85 -6.44
N ASP A 351 -13.67 23.37 -6.75
CA ASP A 351 -14.88 22.57 -6.98
C ASP A 351 -15.25 21.62 -5.83
N LEU A 352 -15.04 22.07 -4.59
CA LEU A 352 -15.38 21.30 -3.40
C LEU A 352 -16.91 21.11 -3.32
N ARG A 353 -17.33 19.85 -3.47
CA ARG A 353 -18.70 19.37 -3.34
C ARG A 353 -18.84 18.60 -2.04
N LEU A 354 -19.72 19.08 -1.16
CA LEU A 354 -20.05 18.46 0.11
C LEU A 354 -21.41 17.75 0.04
N PRO A 355 -21.63 16.68 0.81
CA PRO A 355 -22.92 16.00 0.83
C PRO A 355 -24.00 16.88 1.46
N GLY A 356 -25.22 16.74 0.95
CA GLY A 356 -26.43 17.32 1.54
C GLY A 356 -26.80 16.69 2.90
N PRO A 357 -27.86 17.19 3.56
CA PRO A 357 -28.31 16.63 4.85
C PRO A 357 -29.03 15.29 4.73
N THR A 358 -29.46 14.90 3.53
CA THR A 358 -30.21 13.68 3.27
C THR A 358 -29.31 12.45 3.44
N VAL A 359 -29.71 11.54 4.32
CA VAL A 359 -29.13 10.20 4.48
C VAL A 359 -29.86 9.25 3.53
N HIS A 360 -29.12 8.60 2.63
CA HIS A 360 -29.65 7.63 1.68
C HIS A 360 -29.60 6.22 2.26
N PRO A 361 -30.61 5.37 2.00
CA PRO A 361 -30.64 4.01 2.52
C PRO A 361 -29.65 3.10 1.79
N ASP A 362 -29.23 2.05 2.49
CA ASP A 362 -28.36 1.01 1.94
C ASP A 362 -29.17 -0.02 1.14
N TRP A 363 -28.50 -0.87 0.34
CA TRP A 363 -29.18 -1.89 -0.46
C TRP A 363 -29.80 -3.03 0.38
N ASP A 364 -29.26 -3.33 1.55
CA ASP A 364 -29.62 -4.54 2.33
C ASP A 364 -30.77 -4.34 3.35
N GLN A 365 -31.54 -3.24 3.25
CA GLN A 365 -32.61 -2.90 4.22
C GLN A 365 -33.98 -2.67 3.56
N GLU A 366 -34.50 -3.67 2.84
CA GLU A 366 -35.95 -3.83 2.59
C GLU A 366 -36.60 -4.79 3.59
#